data_AF-A0A9E0KK88-F1
#
_entry.id   AF-A0A9E0KK88-F1
#
_cell.length_a   1.000
_cell.length_b   1.000
_cell.length_c   1.000
_cell.angle_alpha   90.00
_cell.angle_beta   90.00
_cell.angle_gamma   90.00
#
_symmetry.space_group_name_H-M   'P 1'
#
loop_
_entity.id
_entity.type
_entity.pdbx_description
1 polymer ?
#
loop_
_entity_poly.entity_id
_entity_poly.type
_entity_poly.pdbx_seq_one_letter_code
_entity_poly.pdbx_strand_id
1 'polypeptide(L)'
;HSGERSIDDVKFITTMINELKNTYNIDKNKIFVTGFSNGASMAFRLGMELDCIKAIAPVAGVNWIKNNTSNRKISLLYIIGAQDRATPLEGGITKTANGIVLEKTPKPPIYENSKRWATFIDCIGEPTTFTLAQGVSGLRFTDCSSNTSIEYIIVDDLGHIWPGARQIIPKSIVGNASEKLNATEYIWNFFNTAK
;
A
#
# COMPACT_ATOMS: atom_id res chain seq x y z
N HIS A 1 -3.91 -8.61 -26.92
CA HIS A 1 -3.47 -9.85 -26.26
C HIS A 1 -3.59 -9.73 -24.73
N SER A 2 -4.81 -9.60 -24.20
CA SER A 2 -5.07 -9.58 -22.74
C SER A 2 -6.56 -9.76 -22.44
N GLY A 3 -7.13 -10.90 -22.86
CA GLY A 3 -8.57 -11.14 -22.70
C GLY A 3 -9.08 -12.57 -22.82
N GLU A 4 -8.21 -13.58 -23.01
CA GLU A 4 -8.68 -14.96 -23.24
C GLU A 4 -8.44 -15.95 -22.09
N ARG A 5 -7.82 -15.50 -20.99
CA ARG A 5 -7.82 -16.25 -19.73
C ARG A 5 -8.04 -15.28 -18.58
N SER A 6 -9.05 -15.57 -17.76
CA SER A 6 -9.13 -15.04 -16.40
C SER A 6 -7.93 -15.61 -15.64
N ILE A 7 -6.80 -14.92 -15.68
CA ILE A 7 -5.62 -15.26 -14.89
C ILE A 7 -5.98 -14.94 -13.43
N ASP A 8 -5.96 -15.98 -12.60
CA ASP A 8 -6.22 -15.85 -11.18
C ASP A 8 -4.90 -15.60 -10.44
N ASP A 9 -4.51 -14.34 -10.35
CA ASP A 9 -3.27 -13.92 -9.68
C ASP A 9 -3.26 -14.28 -8.19
N VAL A 10 -4.43 -14.33 -7.54
CA VAL A 10 -4.53 -14.71 -6.12
C VAL A 10 -4.24 -16.18 -5.96
N LYS A 11 -4.82 -17.04 -6.82
CA LYS A 11 -4.50 -18.47 -6.84
C LYS A 11 -3.02 -18.70 -7.13
N PHE A 12 -2.44 -18.01 -8.11
CA PHE A 12 -1.02 -18.13 -8.42
C PHE A 12 -0.14 -17.80 -7.20
N ILE A 13 -0.37 -16.66 -6.55
CA ILE A 13 0.42 -16.23 -5.39
C ILE A 13 0.19 -17.16 -4.20
N THR A 14 -1.03 -17.67 -4.00
CA THR A 14 -1.32 -18.67 -2.97
C THR A 14 -0.51 -19.95 -3.19
N THR A 15 -0.50 -20.46 -4.42
CA THR A 15 0.29 -21.64 -4.79
C THR A 15 1.78 -21.39 -4.56
N MET A 16 2.30 -20.23 -4.97
CA MET A 16 3.70 -19.86 -4.75
C MET A 16 4.06 -19.80 -3.25
N ILE A 17 3.23 -19.17 -2.42
CA ILE A 17 3.45 -19.12 -0.96
C ILE A 17 3.48 -20.53 -0.35
N ASN A 18 2.57 -21.40 -0.78
CA ASN A 18 2.51 -22.77 -0.28
C ASN A 18 3.74 -23.58 -0.71
N GLU A 19 4.21 -23.40 -1.94
CA GLU A 19 5.43 -24.04 -2.42
C GLU A 19 6.67 -23.60 -1.63
N LEU A 20 6.80 -22.28 -1.38
CA LEU A 20 7.90 -21.75 -0.58
C LEU A 20 7.88 -22.26 0.87
N LYS A 21 6.69 -22.41 1.48
CA LYS A 21 6.53 -23.02 2.82
C LYS A 21 6.91 -24.49 2.86
N ASN A 22 6.72 -25.22 1.76
CA ASN A 22 7.08 -26.63 1.65
C ASN A 22 8.57 -26.82 1.36
N THR A 23 9.19 -25.86 0.67
CA THR A 23 10.59 -25.92 0.24
C THR A 23 11.55 -25.39 1.31
N TYR A 24 11.16 -24.33 2.02
CA TYR A 24 12.02 -23.62 2.97
C TYR A 24 11.40 -23.57 4.36
N ASN A 25 12.25 -23.41 5.39
CA ASN A 25 11.80 -23.18 6.76
C ASN A 25 11.31 -21.74 6.96
N ILE A 26 10.12 -21.44 6.44
CA ILE A 26 9.47 -20.13 6.56
C ILE A 26 8.72 -20.04 7.89
N ASP A 27 8.98 -18.97 8.65
CA ASP A 27 8.13 -18.62 9.78
C ASP A 27 6.74 -18.20 9.27
N LYS A 28 5.75 -19.07 9.51
CA LYS A 28 4.36 -18.86 9.06
C LYS A 28 3.70 -17.65 9.73
N ASN A 29 4.30 -17.13 10.81
CA ASN A 29 3.87 -15.92 11.48
C ASN A 29 4.54 -14.65 10.94
N LYS A 30 5.39 -14.75 9.90
CA LYS A 30 6.12 -13.63 9.30
C LYS A 30 5.98 -13.60 7.77
N ILE A 31 4.75 -13.61 7.30
CA ILE A 31 4.43 -13.51 5.88
C ILE A 31 3.78 -12.15 5.64
N PHE A 32 4.43 -11.35 4.81
CA PHE A 32 4.07 -9.96 4.55
C PHE A 32 4.01 -9.70 3.05
N VAL A 33 3.28 -8.66 2.63
CA VAL A 33 3.21 -8.27 1.22
C VAL A 33 3.42 -6.77 1.07
N THR A 34 4.30 -6.39 0.17
CA THR A 34 4.45 -5.02 -0.30
C THR A 34 4.46 -5.02 -1.82
N GLY A 35 4.25 -3.85 -2.40
CA GLY A 35 4.30 -3.66 -3.84
C GLY A 35 4.22 -2.17 -4.18
N PHE A 36 4.49 -1.86 -5.43
CA PHE A 36 4.46 -0.51 -5.98
C PHE A 36 3.34 -0.37 -7.01
N SER A 37 2.58 0.73 -6.98
CA SER A 37 1.55 1.04 -7.99
C SER A 37 0.50 -0.08 -8.10
N ASN A 38 0.36 -0.74 -9.25
CA ASN A 38 -0.52 -1.92 -9.39
C ASN A 38 -0.15 -3.06 -8.42
N GLY A 39 1.13 -3.23 -8.10
CA GLY A 39 1.59 -4.19 -7.09
C GLY A 39 1.13 -3.79 -5.68
N ALA A 40 0.99 -2.50 -5.38
CA ALA A 40 0.40 -2.03 -4.13
C ALA A 40 -1.11 -2.31 -4.07
N SER A 41 -1.84 -2.11 -5.19
CA SER A 41 -3.24 -2.54 -5.29
C SER A 41 -3.39 -4.05 -5.10
N MET A 42 -2.46 -4.86 -5.62
CA MET A 42 -2.43 -6.30 -5.38
C MET A 42 -2.10 -6.63 -3.92
N ALA A 43 -1.21 -5.88 -3.26
CA ALA A 43 -0.92 -6.06 -1.84
C ALA A 43 -2.18 -5.86 -0.97
N PHE A 44 -2.98 -4.83 -1.26
CA PHE A 44 -4.28 -4.65 -0.61
C PHE A 44 -5.20 -5.87 -0.81
N ARG A 45 -5.30 -6.38 -2.05
CA ARG A 45 -6.11 -7.55 -2.39
C ARG A 45 -5.67 -8.79 -1.62
N LEU A 46 -4.37 -9.09 -1.64
CA LEU A 46 -3.80 -10.24 -0.94
C LEU A 46 -3.97 -10.14 0.58
N GLY A 47 -3.82 -8.94 1.15
CA GLY A 47 -4.05 -8.71 2.58
C GLY A 47 -5.48 -9.07 3.02
N MET A 48 -6.47 -8.82 2.15
CA MET A 48 -7.87 -9.18 2.40
C MET A 48 -8.16 -10.66 2.14
N GLU A 49 -7.65 -11.21 1.03
CA GLU A 49 -8.06 -12.54 0.55
C GLU A 49 -7.22 -13.68 1.14
N LEU A 50 -6.01 -13.45 1.63
CA LEU A 50 -5.11 -14.53 2.07
C LEU A 50 -4.89 -14.58 3.59
N ASP A 51 -5.29 -15.69 4.20
CA ASP A 51 -5.23 -15.92 5.64
C ASP A 51 -3.84 -15.92 6.27
N CYS A 52 -2.80 -16.11 5.46
CA CYS A 52 -1.44 -16.19 5.96
C CYS A 52 -0.72 -14.84 6.05
N ILE A 53 -1.26 -13.76 5.46
CA ILE A 53 -0.61 -12.44 5.47
C ILE A 53 -0.83 -11.74 6.80
N LYS A 54 0.24 -11.25 7.44
CA LYS A 54 0.21 -10.60 8.76
C LYS A 54 0.18 -9.08 8.71
N ALA A 55 0.83 -8.52 7.70
CA ALA A 55 0.81 -7.09 7.44
C ALA A 55 1.07 -6.84 5.96
N ILE A 56 0.60 -5.69 5.49
CA ILE A 56 0.88 -5.20 4.14
C ILE A 56 1.52 -3.82 4.17
N ALA A 57 2.36 -3.53 3.18
CA ALA A 57 2.98 -2.24 3.02
C ALA A 57 2.88 -1.69 1.57
N PRO A 58 1.69 -1.36 1.07
CA PRO A 58 1.51 -0.79 -0.27
C PRO A 58 2.21 0.57 -0.43
N VAL A 59 2.86 0.79 -1.59
CA VAL A 59 3.50 2.06 -1.97
C VAL A 59 2.88 2.59 -3.27
N ALA A 60 2.40 3.83 -3.25
CA ALA A 60 1.85 4.54 -4.41
C ALA A 60 0.73 3.77 -5.16
N GLY A 61 -0.04 2.95 -4.46
CA GLY A 61 -1.15 2.16 -5.04
C GLY A 61 -2.52 2.76 -4.80
N VAL A 62 -3.56 1.95 -5.02
CA VAL A 62 -4.93 2.27 -4.60
C VAL A 62 -5.55 1.02 -3.98
N ASN A 63 -6.16 1.16 -2.82
CA ASN A 63 -7.06 0.14 -2.30
C ASN A 63 -8.43 0.26 -2.97
N TRP A 64 -8.74 -0.69 -3.85
CA TRP A 64 -10.00 -0.77 -4.60
C TRP A 64 -11.11 -1.51 -3.85
N ILE A 65 -10.79 -2.12 -2.71
CA ILE A 65 -11.69 -2.99 -1.97
C ILE A 65 -12.68 -2.10 -1.21
N LYS A 66 -13.96 -2.27 -1.52
CA LYS A 66 -15.06 -1.51 -0.91
C LYS A 66 -15.66 -2.22 0.29
N ASN A 67 -15.79 -3.54 0.17
CA ASN A 67 -16.37 -4.40 1.19
C ASN A 67 -15.31 -5.39 1.61
N ASN A 68 -15.15 -5.53 2.91
CA ASN A 68 -14.29 -6.53 3.48
C ASN A 68 -15.05 -7.85 3.64
N THR A 69 -14.46 -8.93 3.17
CA THR A 69 -14.97 -10.30 3.31
C THR A 69 -14.19 -11.12 4.33
N SER A 70 -13.10 -10.57 4.90
CA SER A 70 -12.21 -11.23 5.84
C SER A 70 -12.54 -10.86 7.27
N ASN A 71 -12.53 -11.81 8.20
CA ASN A 71 -12.65 -11.50 9.64
C ASN A 71 -11.30 -11.19 10.30
N ARG A 72 -10.20 -11.24 9.53
CA ARG A 72 -8.84 -11.06 10.06
C ARG A 72 -8.47 -9.59 10.07
N LYS A 73 -7.72 -9.17 11.07
CA LYS A 73 -7.24 -7.80 11.17
C LYS A 73 -5.73 -7.83 11.00
N ILE A 74 -5.21 -7.06 10.05
CA ILE A 74 -3.79 -7.05 9.70
C ILE A 74 -3.26 -5.62 9.66
N SER A 75 -2.00 -5.43 10.05
CA SER A 75 -1.39 -4.11 10.04
C SER A 75 -1.18 -3.58 8.61
N LEU A 76 -1.31 -2.27 8.46
CA LEU A 76 -1.15 -1.56 7.19
C LEU A 76 -0.12 -0.44 7.32
N LEU A 77 0.89 -0.46 6.46
CA LEU A 77 1.74 0.70 6.19
C LEU A 77 1.46 1.21 4.77
N TYR A 78 0.93 2.41 4.63
CA TYR A 78 0.61 2.96 3.32
C TYR A 78 1.48 4.17 3.01
N ILE A 79 2.32 4.10 1.99
CA ILE A 79 3.24 5.19 1.63
C ILE A 79 2.82 5.81 0.30
N ILE A 80 2.72 7.14 0.25
CA ILE A 80 2.38 7.87 -0.97
C ILE A 80 3.19 9.16 -1.10
N GLY A 81 3.36 9.63 -2.34
CA GLY A 81 3.92 10.94 -2.62
C GLY A 81 2.84 12.01 -2.75
N ALA A 82 3.06 13.21 -2.20
CA ALA A 82 2.12 14.31 -2.35
C ALA A 82 2.06 14.87 -3.78
N GLN A 83 3.09 14.64 -4.59
CA GLN A 83 3.15 15.04 -6.00
C GLN A 83 2.84 13.87 -6.95
N ASP A 84 2.34 12.75 -6.43
CA ASP A 84 1.95 11.60 -7.22
C ASP A 84 0.68 11.90 -8.03
N ARG A 85 0.84 12.09 -9.33
CA ARG A 85 -0.26 12.35 -10.27
C ARG A 85 -1.01 11.08 -10.68
N ALA A 86 -0.41 9.91 -10.50
CA ALA A 86 -1.03 8.64 -10.81
C ALA A 86 -1.86 8.13 -9.64
N THR A 87 -1.57 8.51 -8.40
CA THR A 87 -2.40 8.23 -7.21
C THR A 87 -2.59 9.47 -6.33
N PRO A 88 -3.35 10.47 -6.81
CA PRO A 88 -3.55 11.72 -6.08
C PRO A 88 -4.16 11.51 -4.69
N LEU A 89 -3.74 12.32 -3.72
CA LEU A 89 -4.24 12.30 -2.35
C LEU A 89 -5.77 12.40 -2.26
N GLU A 90 -6.34 13.31 -3.05
CA GLU A 90 -7.79 13.54 -3.13
C GLU A 90 -8.53 12.49 -3.98
N GLY A 91 -7.79 11.54 -4.58
CA GLY A 91 -8.35 10.57 -5.50
C GLY A 91 -8.83 11.20 -6.81
N GLY A 92 -9.96 10.71 -7.32
CA GLY A 92 -10.57 11.17 -8.55
C GLY A 92 -10.08 10.46 -9.82
N ILE A 93 -10.43 11.03 -10.97
CA ILE A 93 -10.07 10.50 -12.28
C ILE A 93 -8.69 11.02 -12.67
N THR A 94 -7.74 10.11 -12.84
CA THR A 94 -6.38 10.45 -13.24
C THR A 94 -6.29 10.62 -14.76
N LYS A 95 -5.61 11.68 -15.19
CA LYS A 95 -5.41 12.03 -16.59
C LYS A 95 -3.92 12.25 -16.87
N THR A 96 -3.50 11.95 -18.11
CA THR A 96 -2.19 12.38 -18.61
C THR A 96 -2.13 13.91 -18.74
N ALA A 97 -0.93 14.46 -18.94
CA ALA A 97 -0.74 15.88 -19.23
C ALA A 97 -1.58 16.38 -20.43
N ASN A 98 -1.85 15.50 -21.41
CA ASN A 98 -2.66 15.80 -22.59
C ASN A 98 -4.16 15.54 -22.39
N GLY A 99 -4.61 15.35 -21.14
CA GLY A 99 -6.03 15.16 -20.80
C GLY A 99 -6.60 13.76 -21.03
N ILE A 100 -5.79 12.80 -21.51
CA ILE A 100 -6.22 11.42 -21.72
C ILE A 100 -6.50 10.77 -20.36
N VAL A 101 -7.71 10.26 -20.18
CA VAL A 101 -8.11 9.52 -18.97
C VAL A 101 -7.35 8.20 -18.91
N LEU A 102 -6.57 8.01 -17.84
CA LEU A 102 -5.79 6.80 -17.59
C LEU A 102 -6.66 5.69 -17.00
N GLU A 103 -7.59 6.06 -16.13
CA GLU A 103 -8.49 5.13 -15.46
C GLU A 103 -9.88 5.76 -15.36
N LYS A 104 -10.90 5.04 -15.87
CA LYS A 104 -12.28 5.54 -15.90
C LYS A 104 -12.94 5.50 -14.52
N THR A 105 -12.50 4.59 -13.66
CA THR A 105 -12.99 4.46 -12.29
C THR A 105 -12.35 5.53 -11.42
N PRO A 106 -13.14 6.42 -10.76
CA PRO A 106 -12.57 7.39 -9.84
C PRO A 106 -11.86 6.69 -8.69
N LYS A 107 -10.62 7.11 -8.42
CA LYS A 107 -9.85 6.63 -7.26
C LYS A 107 -10.48 7.22 -5.99
N PRO A 108 -10.67 6.44 -4.92
CA PRO A 108 -11.05 6.99 -3.63
C PRO A 108 -9.93 7.90 -3.07
N PRO A 109 -10.27 8.97 -2.33
CA PRO A 109 -9.28 9.75 -1.60
C PRO A 109 -8.47 8.87 -0.66
N ILE A 110 -7.16 9.09 -0.60
CA ILE A 110 -6.22 8.27 0.16
C ILE A 110 -6.53 8.28 1.65
N TYR A 111 -6.93 9.44 2.18
CA TYR A 111 -7.33 9.57 3.58
C TYR A 111 -8.60 8.76 3.89
N GLU A 112 -9.64 8.86 3.06
CA GLU A 112 -10.86 8.05 3.21
C GLU A 112 -10.56 6.55 3.06
N ASN A 113 -9.61 6.21 2.19
CA ASN A 113 -9.16 4.84 2.02
C ASN A 113 -8.51 4.28 3.28
N SER A 114 -7.65 5.09 3.91
CA SER A 114 -6.97 4.76 5.16
C SER A 114 -7.96 4.65 6.32
N LYS A 115 -8.93 5.57 6.40
CA LYS A 115 -10.02 5.50 7.39
C LYS A 115 -10.84 4.21 7.28
N ARG A 116 -11.21 3.79 6.07
CA ARG A 116 -11.93 2.53 5.85
C ARG A 116 -11.12 1.32 6.35
N TRP A 117 -9.81 1.31 6.12
CA TRP A 117 -8.95 0.24 6.64
C TRP A 117 -8.84 0.29 8.17
N ALA A 118 -8.71 1.48 8.75
CA ALA A 118 -8.70 1.67 10.20
C ALA A 118 -9.98 1.13 10.84
N THR A 119 -11.14 1.44 10.27
CA THR A 119 -12.43 0.87 10.70
C THR A 119 -12.44 -0.66 10.60
N PHE A 120 -11.87 -1.21 9.53
CA PHE A 120 -11.81 -2.66 9.34
C PHE A 120 -10.96 -3.38 10.41
N ILE A 121 -9.88 -2.78 10.88
CA ILE A 121 -9.04 -3.35 11.95
C ILE A 121 -9.46 -2.88 13.35
N ASP A 122 -10.67 -2.32 13.47
CA ASP A 122 -11.28 -1.78 14.69
C ASP A 122 -10.40 -0.74 15.41
N CYS A 123 -9.78 0.18 14.68
CA CYS A 123 -9.21 1.39 15.28
C CYS A 123 -10.33 2.34 15.69
N ILE A 124 -10.46 2.59 16.99
CA ILE A 124 -11.47 3.50 17.56
C ILE A 124 -10.89 4.85 18.00
N GLY A 125 -9.56 4.98 18.04
CA GLY A 125 -8.89 6.21 18.44
C GLY A 125 -8.82 7.24 17.32
N GLU A 126 -8.76 8.52 17.70
CA GLU A 126 -8.48 9.60 16.75
C GLU A 126 -7.06 9.46 16.18
N PRO A 127 -6.88 9.63 14.87
CA PRO A 127 -5.58 9.45 14.28
C PRO A 127 -4.62 10.58 14.71
N THR A 128 -3.39 10.20 15.05
CA THR A 128 -2.33 11.10 15.48
C THR A 128 -1.37 11.40 14.32
N THR A 129 -0.96 12.66 14.19
CA THR A 129 0.04 13.03 13.19
C THR A 129 1.45 12.86 13.75
N PHE A 130 2.40 12.52 12.88
CA PHE A 130 3.81 12.45 13.22
C PHE A 130 4.69 12.96 12.08
N THR A 131 5.94 13.29 12.40
CA THR A 131 6.95 13.71 11.43
C THR A 131 8.15 12.80 11.56
N LEU A 132 8.58 12.20 10.45
CA LEU A 132 9.77 11.33 10.40
C LEU A 132 11.03 12.12 10.05
N ALA A 133 10.88 13.09 9.14
CA ALA A 133 11.92 13.98 8.67
C ALA A 133 11.30 15.23 8.04
N GLN A 134 12.13 16.22 7.67
CA GLN A 134 11.65 17.37 6.91
C GLN A 134 11.00 16.91 5.59
N GLY A 135 9.72 17.23 5.41
CA GLY A 135 8.95 16.82 4.23
C GLY A 135 8.41 15.39 4.25
N VAL A 136 8.58 14.66 5.37
CA VAL A 136 7.99 13.32 5.56
C VAL A 136 7.13 13.35 6.80
N SER A 137 5.82 13.30 6.60
CA SER A 137 4.82 13.27 7.66
C SER A 137 3.96 12.02 7.54
N GLY A 138 3.28 11.68 8.62
CA GLY A 138 2.36 10.57 8.61
C GLY A 138 1.22 10.73 9.58
N LEU A 139 0.29 9.80 9.45
CA LEU A 139 -0.88 9.66 10.28
C LEU A 139 -0.90 8.22 10.81
N ARG A 140 -1.06 8.06 12.13
CA ARG A 140 -1.20 6.76 12.78
C ARG A 140 -2.56 6.69 13.45
N PHE A 141 -3.36 5.68 13.11
CA PHE A 141 -4.59 5.41 13.86
C PHE A 141 -4.25 4.55 15.09
N THR A 142 -4.86 4.87 16.21
CA THR A 142 -4.60 4.24 17.51
C THR A 142 -5.81 3.41 17.97
N ASP A 143 -5.61 2.69 19.08
CA ASP A 143 -6.66 1.90 19.72
C ASP A 143 -7.31 0.90 18.75
N CYS A 144 -6.49 0.33 17.88
CA CYS A 144 -6.86 -0.75 16.98
C CYS A 144 -6.98 -2.06 17.75
N SER A 145 -7.71 -3.02 17.16
CA SER A 145 -7.76 -4.39 17.70
C SER A 145 -6.36 -4.91 18.04
N SER A 146 -6.28 -5.65 19.15
CA SER A 146 -5.03 -6.05 19.79
C SER A 146 -4.00 -6.55 18.78
N ASN A 147 -2.85 -5.86 18.72
CA ASN A 147 -1.66 -6.12 17.90
C ASN A 147 -1.66 -5.64 16.44
N THR A 148 -2.65 -4.87 16.00
CA THR A 148 -2.63 -4.24 14.67
C THR A 148 -2.28 -2.76 14.73
N SER A 149 -1.69 -2.25 13.66
CA SER A 149 -1.41 -0.81 13.49
C SER A 149 -1.67 -0.39 12.05
N ILE A 150 -2.07 0.87 11.88
CA ILE A 150 -2.13 1.51 10.57
C ILE A 150 -1.31 2.80 10.60
N GLU A 151 -0.34 2.86 9.70
CA GLU A 151 0.46 4.04 9.42
C GLU A 151 0.27 4.44 7.98
N TYR A 152 0.06 5.72 7.77
CA TYR A 152 0.03 6.30 6.45
C TYR A 152 1.07 7.41 6.37
N ILE A 153 1.96 7.35 5.39
CA ILE A 153 3.10 8.26 5.23
C ILE A 153 2.95 9.02 3.92
N ILE A 154 3.14 10.34 4.01
CA ILE A 154 3.23 11.25 2.87
C ILE A 154 4.67 11.75 2.77
N VAL A 155 5.24 11.64 1.57
CA VAL A 155 6.49 12.31 1.18
C VAL A 155 6.15 13.49 0.28
N ASP A 156 6.44 14.71 0.75
CA ASP A 156 5.92 15.97 0.19
C ASP A 156 6.38 16.30 -1.24
N ASP A 157 7.57 15.88 -1.62
CA ASP A 157 8.18 16.13 -2.94
C ASP A 157 8.15 14.92 -3.87
N LEU A 158 7.66 13.78 -3.39
CA LEU A 158 7.66 12.53 -4.14
C LEU A 158 6.51 12.46 -5.13
N GLY A 159 6.82 12.03 -6.35
CA GLY A 159 5.85 11.63 -7.37
C GLY A 159 5.47 10.15 -7.31
N HIS A 160 5.15 9.56 -8.46
CA HIS A 160 4.87 8.13 -8.62
C HIS A 160 6.16 7.30 -8.73
N ILE A 161 6.94 7.27 -7.65
CA ILE A 161 8.21 6.56 -7.56
C ILE A 161 8.32 5.92 -6.17
N TRP A 162 9.05 4.80 -6.07
CA TRP A 162 9.40 4.20 -4.79
C TRP A 162 10.30 5.15 -3.97
N PRO A 163 9.93 5.56 -2.74
CA PRO A 163 10.77 6.45 -1.92
C PRO A 163 12.16 5.85 -1.68
N GLY A 164 13.21 6.63 -1.94
CA GLY A 164 14.61 6.19 -1.87
C GLY A 164 15.15 5.58 -3.17
N ALA A 165 14.32 5.41 -4.21
CA ALA A 165 14.78 4.97 -5.51
C ALA A 165 15.34 6.14 -6.36
N ARG A 166 16.25 5.81 -7.28
CA ARG A 166 16.81 6.78 -8.23
C ARG A 166 15.76 7.22 -9.26
N GLN A 167 15.91 8.44 -9.77
CA GLN A 167 15.11 8.95 -10.88
C GLN A 167 15.49 8.26 -12.21
N ILE A 168 14.89 7.12 -12.51
CA ILE A 168 15.15 6.36 -13.76
C ILE A 168 14.12 6.71 -14.84
N ILE A 169 12.88 7.03 -14.45
CA ILE A 169 11.80 7.43 -15.38
C ILE A 169 11.76 8.96 -15.45
N PRO A 170 11.53 9.59 -16.62
CA PRO A 170 11.42 11.03 -16.74
C PRO A 170 10.41 11.66 -15.77
N LYS A 171 10.80 12.79 -15.15
CA LYS A 171 9.97 13.55 -14.20
C LYS A 171 8.63 14.00 -14.78
N SER A 172 8.58 14.23 -16.09
CA SER A 172 7.34 14.58 -16.80
C SER A 172 6.28 13.48 -16.75
N ILE A 173 6.69 12.23 -16.52
CA ILE A 173 5.81 11.06 -16.49
C ILE A 173 5.43 10.71 -15.05
N VAL A 174 6.42 10.61 -14.16
CA VAL A 174 6.25 10.07 -12.80
C VAL A 174 6.46 11.10 -11.70
N GLY A 175 6.74 12.37 -12.00
CA GLY A 175 7.14 13.34 -10.98
C GLY A 175 8.56 13.10 -10.44
N ASN A 176 8.89 13.75 -9.33
CA ASN A 176 10.22 13.68 -8.74
C ASN A 176 10.42 12.38 -7.93
N ALA A 177 11.62 11.83 -7.98
CA ALA A 177 12.13 10.92 -6.97
C ALA A 177 12.46 11.70 -5.69
N SER A 178 12.38 11.02 -4.54
CA SER A 178 12.72 11.60 -3.24
C SER A 178 13.59 10.63 -2.45
N GLU A 179 14.67 11.15 -1.86
CA GLU A 179 15.56 10.42 -0.96
C GLU A 179 15.22 10.66 0.52
N LYS A 180 14.18 11.47 0.82
CA LYS A 180 13.78 11.82 2.19
C LYS A 180 13.31 10.65 3.04
N LEU A 181 12.91 9.54 2.39
CA LEU A 181 12.50 8.30 3.04
C LEU A 181 13.09 7.12 2.27
N ASN A 182 13.78 6.22 2.98
CA ASN A 182 14.09 4.89 2.48
C ASN A 182 12.90 3.96 2.77
N ALA A 183 11.99 3.81 1.79
CA ALA A 183 10.78 3.01 2.00
C ALA A 183 11.11 1.53 2.25
N THR A 184 12.14 0.98 1.60
CA THR A 184 12.49 -0.44 1.77
C THR A 184 12.88 -0.75 3.21
N GLU A 185 13.72 0.09 3.82
CA GLU A 185 14.14 -0.06 5.21
C GLU A 185 13.00 0.19 6.19
N TYR A 186 12.18 1.24 5.96
CA TYR A 186 11.04 1.54 6.82
C TYR A 186 10.01 0.41 6.80
N ILE A 187 9.69 -0.11 5.61
CA ILE A 187 8.77 -1.24 5.43
C ILE A 187 9.30 -2.49 6.14
N TRP A 188 10.59 -2.77 6.02
CA TRP A 188 11.21 -3.90 6.70
C TRP A 188 11.09 -3.78 8.23
N ASN A 189 11.36 -2.60 8.78
CA ASN A 189 11.23 -2.33 10.21
C ASN A 189 9.77 -2.46 10.67
N PHE A 190 8.83 -1.90 9.90
CA PHE A 190 7.41 -2.04 10.16
C PHE A 190 6.98 -3.52 10.23
N PHE A 191 7.38 -4.34 9.26
CA PHE A 191 7.08 -5.78 9.25
C PHE A 191 7.68 -6.52 10.45
N ASN A 192 8.87 -6.13 10.92
CA ASN A 192 9.46 -6.73 12.13
C ASN A 192 8.75 -6.36 13.43
N THR A 193 7.98 -5.26 13.43
CA THR A 193 7.19 -4.83 14.59
C THR A 193 5.73 -5.32 14.55
N ALA A 194 5.25 -5.73 13.37
CA ALA A 194 3.93 -6.32 13.21
C ALA A 194 3.88 -7.67 13.95
N LYS A 195 2.89 -7.83 14.83
CA LYS A 195 2.70 -9.00 15.68
C LYS A 195 1.59 -9.91 15.13
#